data_AF-A0A821TVZ0-F1
#
_entry.id   AF-A0A821TVZ0-F1
#
_cell.length_a   1.000
_cell.length_b   1.000
_cell.length_c   1.000
_cell.angle_alpha   90.00
_cell.angle_beta   90.00
_cell.angle_gamma   90.00
#
_symmetry.space_group_name_H-M   'P 1'
#
loop_
_entity.id
_entity.type
_entity.pdbx_description
1 polymer ?
#
loop_
_entity_poly.entity_id
_entity_poly.type
_entity_poly.pdbx_seq_one_letter_code
_entity_poly.pdbx_strand_id
1 'polypeptide(L)'
;MDITKRKLTSAAEETKKLRIFLPRLFVLAIFKTFECKNPDDVFRLIFTLPQLKSFRFYYNYGNKITLSIATREQHSTIETLALYEHYTLNEILTLTSYTPKLRRLIIPNGTDRDMNIQTLLPIRLSNLTYLRTRLYSLNFHEFEIVIKKICSTLKILHVEFLAQDVNFLHADCWENLILTSLPHLEELHFIYDENFCPENEHLYSGRLNPFSSPFWIDRRWFFEVEIDSESINYIVRPY
;
A
#
# COMPACT_ATOMS: atom_id res chain seq x y z
N MET A 1 28.12 -7.02 -31.36
CA MET A 1 27.41 -5.73 -31.53
C MET A 1 25.93 -5.99 -31.29
N ASP A 2 25.51 -6.16 -30.04
CA ASP A 2 25.17 -5.09 -29.06
C ASP A 2 23.82 -4.40 -29.37
N ILE A 3 22.77 -5.22 -29.48
CA ILE A 3 21.36 -4.82 -29.56
C ILE A 3 20.90 -4.18 -28.23
N THR A 4 21.55 -4.57 -27.13
CA THR A 4 21.32 -4.06 -25.78
C THR A 4 21.75 -2.59 -25.64
N LYS A 5 22.91 -2.19 -26.19
CA LYS A 5 23.33 -0.77 -26.20
C LYS A 5 22.40 0.16 -26.99
N ARG A 6 21.75 -0.32 -28.06
CA ARG A 6 20.85 0.49 -28.90
C ARG A 6 19.50 0.82 -28.26
N LYS A 7 18.96 -0.08 -27.42
CA LYS A 7 17.73 0.20 -26.65
C LYS A 7 17.97 1.13 -25.46
N LEU A 8 19.11 0.97 -24.78
CA LEU A 8 19.52 1.82 -23.64
C LEU A 8 19.80 3.26 -24.05
N THR A 9 20.37 3.49 -25.23
CA THR A 9 20.59 4.86 -25.76
C THR A 9 19.28 5.56 -26.10
N SER A 10 18.29 4.86 -26.67
CA SER A 10 16.96 5.42 -26.96
C SER A 10 16.22 5.88 -25.69
N ALA A 11 16.19 5.05 -24.64
CA ALA A 11 15.50 5.37 -23.39
C ALA A 11 16.21 6.49 -22.60
N ALA A 12 17.54 6.52 -22.61
CA ALA A 12 18.33 7.60 -21.99
C ALA A 12 18.12 8.96 -22.69
N GLU A 13 17.89 8.95 -24.00
CA GLU A 13 17.67 10.17 -24.78
C GLU A 13 16.22 10.67 -24.66
N GLU A 14 15.24 9.77 -24.55
CA GLU A 14 13.84 10.11 -24.26
C GLU A 14 13.63 10.62 -22.82
N THR A 15 14.28 9.99 -21.83
CA THR A 15 14.30 10.50 -20.44
C THR A 15 14.95 11.88 -20.34
N LYS A 16 16.04 12.12 -21.10
CA LYS A 16 16.66 13.45 -21.20
C LYS A 16 15.74 14.47 -21.86
N LYS A 17 15.00 14.10 -22.92
CA LYS A 17 13.99 14.95 -23.54
C LYS A 17 12.86 15.28 -22.55
N LEU A 18 12.28 14.31 -21.86
CA LEU A 18 11.20 14.55 -20.90
C LEU A 18 11.61 15.45 -19.73
N ARG A 19 12.84 15.30 -19.22
CA ARG A 19 13.41 16.22 -18.21
C ARG A 19 13.48 17.66 -18.71
N ILE A 20 13.74 17.87 -20.00
CA ILE A 20 13.80 19.19 -20.62
C ILE A 20 12.38 19.74 -20.88
N PHE A 21 11.43 18.89 -21.27
CA PHE A 21 10.08 19.31 -21.62
C PHE A 21 9.16 19.53 -20.40
N LEU A 22 9.42 18.87 -19.27
CA LEU A 22 8.53 18.89 -18.11
C LEU A 22 9.25 19.23 -16.78
N PRO A 23 10.10 20.28 -16.72
CA PRO A 23 10.89 20.59 -15.53
C PRO A 23 10.06 21.03 -14.32
N ARG A 24 8.79 21.40 -14.52
CA ARG A 24 7.85 21.86 -13.48
C ARG A 24 6.72 20.87 -13.19
N LEU A 25 6.80 19.65 -13.73
CA LEU A 25 5.75 18.66 -13.51
C LEU A 25 5.76 18.20 -12.05
N PHE A 26 4.73 18.59 -11.31
CA PHE A 26 4.58 18.33 -9.88
C PHE A 26 3.66 17.14 -9.58
N VAL A 27 2.65 16.94 -10.42
CA VAL A 27 1.68 15.84 -10.34
C VAL A 27 1.64 15.13 -11.68
N LEU A 28 1.67 13.81 -11.65
CA LEU A 28 1.46 12.97 -12.81
C LEU A 28 0.47 11.86 -12.47
N ALA A 29 -0.50 11.65 -13.35
CA ALA A 29 -1.42 10.54 -13.27
C ALA A 29 -1.52 9.87 -14.64
N ILE A 30 -1.29 8.57 -14.68
CA ILE A 30 -1.37 7.75 -15.90
C ILE A 30 -2.55 6.80 -15.73
N PHE A 31 -3.65 7.10 -16.42
CA PHE A 31 -4.93 6.38 -16.30
C PHE A 31 -5.16 5.34 -17.39
N LYS A 32 -4.35 5.35 -18.45
CA LYS A 32 -4.58 4.55 -19.64
C LYS A 32 -3.48 3.52 -19.82
N THR A 33 -3.91 2.27 -19.94
CA THR A 33 -3.11 1.17 -20.47
C THR A 33 -2.71 1.47 -21.91
N PHE A 34 -1.58 2.13 -22.09
CA PHE A 34 -0.75 1.72 -23.22
C PHE A 34 -0.31 0.29 -22.91
N GLU A 35 -0.23 -0.57 -23.93
CA GLU A 35 0.46 -1.87 -23.81
C GLU A 35 1.94 -1.60 -23.52
N CYS A 36 2.24 -1.21 -22.28
CA CYS A 36 3.59 -1.03 -21.82
C CYS A 36 4.12 -2.43 -21.57
N LYS A 37 4.86 -2.96 -22.55
CA LYS A 37 5.49 -4.28 -22.44
C LYS A 37 6.43 -4.38 -21.23
N ASN A 38 6.89 -3.24 -20.70
CA ASN A 38 7.80 -3.20 -19.58
C ASN A 38 7.48 -2.03 -18.61
N PRO A 39 6.72 -2.26 -17.52
CA PRO A 39 6.40 -1.22 -16.54
C PRO A 39 7.66 -0.61 -15.89
N ASP A 40 8.77 -1.35 -15.83
CA ASP A 40 10.03 -0.86 -15.26
C ASP A 40 10.55 0.39 -15.97
N ASP A 41 10.39 0.48 -17.29
CA ASP A 41 10.87 1.64 -18.07
C ASP A 41 10.07 2.90 -17.71
N VAL A 42 8.77 2.75 -17.46
CA VAL A 42 7.91 3.84 -16.99
C VAL A 42 8.37 4.30 -15.62
N PHE A 43 8.49 3.39 -14.65
CA PHE A 43 8.91 3.76 -13.29
C PHE A 43 10.31 4.39 -13.26
N ARG A 44 11.28 3.86 -14.02
CA ARG A 44 12.62 4.46 -14.14
C ARG A 44 12.55 5.90 -14.65
N LEU A 45 11.77 6.14 -15.69
CA LEU A 45 11.55 7.49 -16.20
C LEU A 45 10.90 8.38 -15.13
N ILE A 46 9.81 7.93 -14.50
CA ILE A 46 9.07 8.71 -13.51
C ILE A 46 9.94 9.07 -12.32
N PHE A 47 10.73 8.14 -11.79
CA PHE A 47 11.59 8.40 -10.64
C PHE A 47 12.71 9.40 -10.93
N THR A 48 13.08 9.59 -12.20
CA THR A 48 14.08 10.60 -12.60
C THR A 48 13.53 12.02 -12.69
N LEU A 49 12.21 12.24 -12.56
CA LEU A 49 11.60 13.55 -12.70
C LEU A 49 11.88 14.42 -11.44
N PRO A 50 12.58 15.56 -11.59
CA PRO A 50 13.20 16.26 -10.46
C PRO A 50 12.22 17.03 -9.57
N GLN A 51 11.03 17.37 -10.07
CA GLN A 51 10.03 18.15 -9.32
C GLN A 51 8.75 17.35 -9.04
N LEU A 52 8.69 16.08 -9.43
CA LEU A 52 7.49 15.27 -9.30
C LEU A 52 7.26 14.87 -7.84
N LYS A 53 6.17 15.37 -7.25
CA LYS A 53 5.79 15.10 -5.85
C LYS A 53 4.66 14.08 -5.72
N SER A 54 3.77 14.01 -6.69
CA SER A 54 2.64 13.08 -6.66
C SER A 54 2.59 12.26 -7.93
N PHE A 55 2.57 10.95 -7.78
CA PHE A 55 2.43 10.01 -8.89
C PHE A 55 1.24 9.07 -8.65
N ARG A 56 0.38 8.93 -9.67
CA ARG A 56 -0.73 7.98 -9.69
C ARG A 56 -0.61 7.09 -10.91
N PHE A 57 -0.71 5.79 -10.70
CA PHE A 57 -0.51 4.80 -11.75
C PHE A 57 -1.64 3.79 -11.77
N TYR A 58 -2.26 3.66 -12.94
CA TYR A 58 -3.26 2.66 -13.28
C TYR A 58 -2.64 1.79 -14.38
N TYR A 59 -2.51 0.50 -14.14
CA TYR A 59 -1.74 -0.44 -14.95
C TYR A 59 -2.34 -1.85 -14.92
N ASN A 60 -3.28 -2.07 -15.81
CA ASN A 60 -4.10 -3.27 -15.83
C ASN A 60 -3.43 -4.48 -16.52
N TYR A 61 -2.18 -4.82 -16.19
CA TYR A 61 -1.53 -6.01 -16.76
C TYR A 61 -0.65 -6.74 -15.75
N GLY A 62 -0.82 -8.05 -15.65
CA GLY A 62 -0.09 -8.96 -14.74
C GLY A 62 1.42 -9.13 -15.01
N ASN A 63 2.07 -8.15 -15.61
CA ASN A 63 3.53 -8.12 -15.73
C ASN A 63 4.12 -7.69 -14.40
N LYS A 64 4.93 -8.57 -13.80
CA LYS A 64 5.64 -8.27 -12.57
C LYS A 64 6.66 -7.15 -12.78
N ILE A 65 6.80 -6.31 -11.77
CA ILE A 65 7.89 -5.33 -11.71
C ILE A 65 9.19 -6.07 -11.43
N THR A 66 10.21 -5.84 -12.26
CA THR A 66 11.53 -6.48 -12.13
C THR A 66 12.65 -5.50 -11.78
N LEU A 67 12.28 -4.31 -11.30
CA LEU A 67 13.22 -3.32 -10.82
C LEU A 67 14.08 -3.89 -9.69
N SER A 68 15.36 -3.51 -9.69
CA SER A 68 16.22 -3.71 -8.54
C SER A 68 15.86 -2.72 -7.43
N ILE A 69 16.27 -3.00 -6.19
CA ILE A 69 16.23 -2.01 -5.12
C ILE A 69 17.06 -0.78 -5.54
N ALA A 70 16.53 0.41 -5.27
CA ALA A 70 17.16 1.66 -5.66
C ALA A 70 18.51 1.89 -4.97
N THR A 71 19.46 2.46 -5.70
CA THR A 71 20.65 3.07 -5.09
C THR A 71 20.36 4.54 -4.73
N ARG A 72 21.23 5.14 -3.89
CA ARG A 72 21.05 6.54 -3.43
C ARG A 72 20.92 7.57 -4.55
N GLU A 73 21.50 7.28 -5.72
CA GLU A 73 21.49 8.16 -6.89
C GLU A 73 20.16 8.14 -7.65
N GLN A 74 19.31 7.15 -7.38
CA GLN A 74 18.04 6.93 -8.08
C GLN A 74 16.82 7.46 -7.30
N HIS A 75 17.06 8.15 -6.18
CA HIS A 75 16.01 8.64 -5.31
C HIS A 75 15.16 9.73 -5.99
N SER A 76 13.87 9.47 -6.03
CA SER A 76 12.85 10.39 -6.50
C SER A 76 12.47 11.44 -5.44
N THR A 77 11.83 12.51 -5.89
CA THR A 77 11.27 13.55 -5.03
C THR A 77 9.81 13.30 -4.62
N ILE A 78 9.23 12.18 -5.06
CA ILE A 78 7.84 11.79 -4.81
C ILE A 78 7.56 11.70 -3.30
N GLU A 79 6.47 12.33 -2.91
CA GLU A 79 5.91 12.35 -1.55
C GLU A 79 4.56 11.64 -1.49
N THR A 80 3.86 11.49 -2.61
CA THR A 80 2.59 10.76 -2.72
C THR A 80 2.66 9.76 -3.87
N LEU A 81 2.47 8.48 -3.55
CA LEU A 81 2.44 7.39 -4.52
C LEU A 81 1.09 6.67 -4.41
N ALA A 82 0.36 6.61 -5.53
CA ALA A 82 -0.88 5.85 -5.62
C ALA A 82 -0.80 4.82 -6.75
N LEU A 83 -1.05 3.56 -6.40
CA LEU A 83 -0.87 2.37 -7.22
C LEU A 83 -2.22 1.65 -7.27
N TYR A 84 -2.99 1.87 -8.34
CA TYR A 84 -4.40 1.43 -8.43
C TYR A 84 -4.57 0.00 -8.93
N GLU A 85 -3.56 -0.86 -8.78
CA GLU A 85 -3.56 -2.21 -9.33
C GLU A 85 -3.03 -3.18 -8.29
N HIS A 86 -3.11 -4.47 -8.60
CA HIS A 86 -2.55 -5.51 -7.76
C HIS A 86 -1.02 -5.44 -7.80
N TYR A 87 -0.41 -5.24 -6.64
CA TYR A 87 1.03 -5.32 -6.47
C TYR A 87 1.36 -6.29 -5.35
N THR A 88 2.40 -7.08 -5.51
CA THR A 88 2.91 -7.84 -4.36
C THR A 88 3.62 -6.92 -3.38
N LEU A 89 3.79 -7.36 -2.12
CA LEU A 89 4.53 -6.57 -1.13
C LEU A 89 5.96 -6.31 -1.63
N ASN A 90 6.64 -7.27 -2.24
CA ASN A 90 7.96 -7.13 -2.84
C ASN A 90 8.02 -6.03 -3.91
N GLU A 91 6.99 -5.91 -4.74
CA GLU A 91 6.92 -4.86 -5.75
C GLU A 91 6.75 -3.49 -5.10
N ILE A 92 5.89 -3.39 -4.09
CA ILE A 92 5.70 -2.15 -3.31
C ILE A 92 6.99 -1.77 -2.60
N LEU A 93 7.68 -2.73 -1.98
CA LEU A 93 8.96 -2.53 -1.33
C LEU A 93 10.01 -2.03 -2.33
N THR A 94 10.05 -2.62 -3.52
CA THR A 94 10.95 -2.20 -4.59
C THR A 94 10.65 -0.76 -5.02
N LEU A 95 9.38 -0.45 -5.33
CA LEU A 95 8.96 0.89 -5.75
C LEU A 95 9.22 1.95 -4.68
N THR A 96 8.92 1.64 -3.42
CA THR A 96 9.09 2.58 -2.31
C THR A 96 10.57 2.83 -1.98
N SER A 97 11.48 1.91 -2.32
CA SER A 97 12.93 2.14 -2.21
C SER A 97 13.42 3.32 -3.07
N TYR A 98 12.74 3.62 -4.18
CA TYR A 98 13.02 4.79 -5.01
C TYR A 98 12.44 6.09 -4.44
N THR A 99 11.57 6.04 -3.45
CA THR A 99 10.83 7.20 -2.93
C THR A 99 11.12 7.44 -1.44
N PRO A 100 12.34 7.82 -1.04
CA PRO A 100 12.68 7.99 0.38
C PRO A 100 11.94 9.14 1.07
N LYS A 101 11.36 10.07 0.29
CA LYS A 101 10.55 11.20 0.78
C LYS A 101 9.05 10.88 0.86
N LEU A 102 8.67 9.62 0.62
CA LEU A 102 7.27 9.20 0.58
C LEU A 102 6.58 9.47 1.91
N ARG A 103 5.48 10.23 1.85
CA ARG A 103 4.60 10.55 2.98
C ARG A 103 3.25 9.84 2.89
N ARG A 104 2.79 9.57 1.67
CA ARG A 104 1.47 8.97 1.40
C ARG A 104 1.60 7.82 0.41
N LEU A 105 1.16 6.63 0.82
CA LEU A 105 1.06 5.45 -0.03
C LEU A 105 -0.41 5.01 -0.12
N ILE A 106 -0.91 4.83 -1.35
CA ILE A 106 -2.31 4.49 -1.63
C ILE A 106 -2.35 3.29 -2.59
N ILE A 107 -2.93 2.17 -2.17
CA ILE A 107 -2.98 0.91 -2.90
C ILE A 107 -4.39 0.30 -2.79
N PRO A 108 -5.38 0.84 -3.52
CA PRO A 108 -6.78 0.47 -3.31
C PRO A 108 -7.11 -0.97 -3.74
N ASN A 109 -6.36 -1.54 -4.68
CA ASN A 109 -6.71 -2.82 -5.31
C ASN A 109 -5.95 -4.01 -4.72
N GLY A 110 -5.66 -3.99 -3.42
CA GLY A 110 -5.08 -5.17 -2.78
C GLY A 110 -3.57 -5.26 -2.90
N THR A 111 -2.96 -6.01 -1.98
CA THR A 111 -1.67 -6.65 -2.27
C THR A 111 -1.85 -8.14 -2.46
N ASP A 112 -1.23 -8.65 -3.52
CA ASP A 112 -1.13 -10.09 -3.71
C ASP A 112 -0.12 -10.67 -2.73
N ARG A 113 -0.43 -11.87 -2.22
CA ARG A 113 0.40 -12.54 -1.23
C ARG A 113 1.77 -12.88 -1.83
N ASP A 114 2.83 -12.35 -1.25
CA ASP A 114 4.18 -12.87 -1.51
C ASP A 114 4.36 -14.22 -0.80
N MET A 115 5.05 -15.15 -1.46
CA MET A 115 5.28 -16.49 -0.91
C MET A 115 6.14 -16.51 0.36
N ASN A 116 6.79 -15.40 0.76
CA ASN A 116 7.68 -15.39 1.93
C ASN A 116 7.86 -14.02 2.62
N ILE A 117 6.83 -13.57 3.33
CA ILE A 117 6.79 -12.30 4.09
C ILE A 117 7.91 -12.19 5.14
N GLN A 118 8.35 -13.33 5.70
CA GLN A 118 9.41 -13.37 6.71
C GLN A 118 10.75 -12.90 6.13
N THR A 119 11.05 -13.27 4.88
CA THR A 119 12.29 -12.88 4.19
C THR A 119 12.33 -11.45 3.67
N LEU A 120 11.24 -10.69 3.77
CA LEU A 120 11.21 -9.30 3.32
C LEU A 120 12.25 -8.49 4.06
N LEU A 121 13.13 -7.82 3.31
CA LEU A 121 14.12 -6.91 3.87
C LEU A 121 13.42 -5.76 4.62
N PRO A 122 13.96 -5.29 5.75
CA PRO A 122 13.38 -4.15 6.45
C PRO A 122 13.44 -2.90 5.56
N ILE A 123 12.31 -2.23 5.36
CA ILE A 123 12.26 -0.96 4.63
C ILE A 123 11.81 0.14 5.57
N ARG A 124 12.74 1.06 5.86
CA ARG A 124 12.43 2.22 6.67
C ARG A 124 11.78 3.29 5.80
N LEU A 125 10.45 3.29 5.72
CA LEU A 125 9.68 4.41 5.18
C LEU A 125 9.52 5.49 6.26
N SER A 126 10.64 6.09 6.66
CA SER A 126 10.76 6.98 7.83
C SER A 126 9.92 8.27 7.77
N ASN A 127 9.34 8.58 6.61
CA ASN A 127 8.51 9.76 6.39
C ASN A 127 7.04 9.39 6.12
N LEU A 128 6.71 8.09 6.06
CA LEU A 128 5.37 7.64 5.71
C LEU A 128 4.43 7.93 6.88
N THR A 129 3.49 8.84 6.66
CA THR A 129 2.48 9.24 7.64
C THR A 129 1.09 8.78 7.26
N TYR A 130 0.86 8.40 6.01
CA TYR A 130 -0.44 7.96 5.49
C TYR A 130 -0.29 6.68 4.66
N LEU A 131 -1.06 5.65 5.02
CA LEU A 131 -1.15 4.40 4.28
C LEU A 131 -2.63 4.08 4.04
N ARG A 132 -3.00 3.86 2.79
CA ARG A 132 -4.28 3.25 2.42
C ARG A 132 -4.01 2.00 1.61
N THR A 133 -4.52 0.84 2.03
CA THR A 133 -4.39 -0.41 1.29
C THR A 133 -5.59 -1.32 1.49
N ARG A 134 -5.97 -2.06 0.46
CA ARG A 134 -6.81 -3.26 0.62
C ARG A 134 -5.89 -4.48 0.72
N LEU A 135 -6.28 -5.54 1.42
CA LEU A 135 -5.48 -6.74 1.65
C LEU A 135 -6.39 -7.96 1.52
N TYR A 136 -6.12 -8.81 0.52
CA TYR A 136 -7.02 -9.92 0.18
C TYR A 136 -6.67 -11.25 0.83
N SER A 137 -5.38 -11.50 1.05
CA SER A 137 -4.88 -12.85 1.36
C SER A 137 -3.89 -12.89 2.52
N LEU A 138 -3.93 -11.88 3.39
CA LEU A 138 -3.08 -11.80 4.58
C LEU A 138 -3.88 -12.11 5.83
N ASN A 139 -3.34 -12.96 6.69
CA ASN A 139 -3.84 -13.07 8.06
C ASN A 139 -3.28 -11.93 8.96
N PHE A 140 -3.81 -11.79 10.17
CA PHE A 140 -3.46 -10.71 11.09
C PHE A 140 -1.97 -10.74 11.46
N HIS A 141 -1.40 -11.93 11.68
CA HIS A 141 0.02 -12.06 12.03
C HIS A 141 0.94 -11.62 10.89
N GLU A 142 0.62 -12.00 9.65
CA GLU A 142 1.36 -11.55 8.47
C GLU A 142 1.25 -10.03 8.29
N PHE A 143 0.06 -9.47 8.48
CA PHE A 143 -0.16 -8.03 8.46
C PHE A 143 0.67 -7.30 9.52
N GLU A 144 0.69 -7.81 10.75
CA GLU A 144 1.51 -7.27 11.84
C GLU A 144 3.00 -7.24 11.47
N ILE A 145 3.53 -8.30 10.86
CA ILE A 145 4.92 -8.35 10.39
C ILE A 145 5.17 -7.24 9.34
N VAL A 146 4.26 -7.07 8.39
CA VAL A 146 4.37 -6.07 7.32
C VAL A 146 4.34 -4.65 7.92
N ILE A 147 3.37 -4.35 8.78
CA ILE A 147 3.24 -3.04 9.42
C ILE A 147 4.47 -2.69 10.26
N LYS A 148 4.97 -3.64 11.07
CA LYS A 148 6.19 -3.45 11.87
C LYS A 148 7.42 -3.14 11.02
N LYS A 149 7.50 -3.70 9.81
CA LYS A 149 8.61 -3.47 8.89
C LYS A 149 8.56 -2.11 8.22
N ILE A 150 7.37 -1.53 8.01
CA ILE A 150 7.17 -0.37 7.12
C ILE A 150 6.90 0.94 7.87
N CYS A 151 6.15 0.91 8.99
CA CYS A 151 5.29 2.04 9.36
C CYS A 151 5.52 2.66 10.75
N SER A 152 6.75 2.82 11.22
CA SER A 152 6.98 3.36 12.59
C SER A 152 6.53 4.82 12.79
N THR A 153 6.32 5.60 11.72
CA THR A 153 5.94 7.02 11.74
C THR A 153 4.51 7.27 11.26
N LEU A 154 3.73 6.20 11.07
CA LEU A 154 2.41 6.28 10.48
C LEU A 154 1.43 6.99 11.41
N LYS A 155 0.69 7.96 10.87
CA LYS A 155 -0.35 8.72 11.58
C LYS A 155 -1.75 8.28 11.17
N ILE A 156 -1.94 7.93 9.91
CA ILE A 156 -3.24 7.54 9.36
C ILE A 156 -3.08 6.19 8.67
N LEU A 157 -3.86 5.21 9.12
CA LEU A 157 -3.93 3.87 8.55
C LEU A 157 -5.35 3.61 8.04
N HIS A 158 -5.49 3.39 6.75
CA HIS A 158 -6.73 2.93 6.14
C HIS A 158 -6.50 1.54 5.55
N VAL A 159 -7.15 0.54 6.12
CA VAL A 159 -7.01 -0.86 5.72
C VAL A 159 -8.36 -1.49 5.50
N GLU A 160 -8.46 -2.29 4.44
CA GLU A 160 -9.64 -3.07 4.11
C GLU A 160 -9.23 -4.52 3.90
N PHE A 161 -9.95 -5.44 4.54
CA PHE A 161 -9.68 -6.87 4.54
C PHE A 161 -10.89 -7.63 4.01
N LEU A 162 -10.66 -8.66 3.20
CA LEU A 162 -11.70 -9.66 2.91
C LEU A 162 -11.71 -10.72 4.02
N ALA A 163 -12.90 -11.21 4.37
CA ALA A 163 -13.10 -12.12 5.50
C ALA A 163 -12.41 -13.49 5.32
N GLN A 164 -11.13 -13.53 5.74
CA GLN A 164 -10.33 -14.74 5.76
C GLN A 164 -9.76 -15.06 7.14
N ASP A 165 -9.57 -14.05 7.99
CA ASP A 165 -9.03 -14.23 9.33
C ASP A 165 -9.83 -13.43 10.37
N VAL A 166 -10.52 -14.13 11.25
CA VAL A 166 -11.32 -13.54 12.34
C VAL A 166 -10.48 -12.73 13.34
N ASN A 167 -9.17 -12.95 13.38
CA ASN A 167 -8.30 -12.20 14.29
C ASN A 167 -8.29 -10.69 13.99
N PHE A 168 -8.67 -10.27 12.77
CA PHE A 168 -8.89 -8.86 12.46
C PHE A 168 -10.05 -8.24 13.24
N LEU A 169 -10.99 -9.05 13.74
CA LEU A 169 -12.11 -8.61 14.59
C LEU A 169 -11.77 -8.65 16.08
N HIS A 170 -10.56 -9.07 16.47
CA HIS A 170 -10.11 -9.06 17.85
C HIS A 170 -9.49 -7.70 18.21
N ALA A 171 -10.20 -6.91 19.01
CA ALA A 171 -9.75 -5.58 19.42
C ALA A 171 -8.41 -5.61 20.18
N ASP A 172 -8.18 -6.61 21.04
CA ASP A 172 -6.93 -6.76 21.80
C ASP A 172 -5.71 -6.91 20.87
N CYS A 173 -5.87 -7.59 19.73
CA CYS A 173 -4.82 -7.74 18.74
C CYS A 173 -4.43 -6.39 18.12
N TRP A 174 -5.43 -5.58 17.75
CA TRP A 174 -5.23 -4.22 17.25
C TRP A 174 -4.64 -3.28 18.30
N GLU A 175 -5.17 -3.29 19.53
CA GLU A 175 -4.67 -2.46 20.63
C GLU A 175 -3.17 -2.75 20.87
N ASN A 176 -2.79 -4.03 20.96
CA ASN A 176 -1.39 -4.43 21.12
C ASN A 176 -0.52 -4.01 19.92
N LEU A 177 -0.99 -4.20 18.68
CA LEU A 177 -0.26 -3.77 17.49
C LEU A 177 0.00 -2.25 17.51
N ILE A 178 -1.02 -1.47 17.86
CA ILE A 178 -0.95 -0.01 17.83
C ILE A 178 -0.03 0.51 18.92
N LEU A 179 -0.17 0.02 20.15
CA LEU A 179 0.67 0.41 21.28
C LEU A 179 2.14 0.05 21.07
N THR A 180 2.42 -1.09 20.46
CA THR A 180 3.80 -1.59 20.30
C THR A 180 4.49 -1.08 19.04
N SER A 181 3.74 -0.86 17.95
CA SER A 181 4.30 -0.71 16.60
C SER A 181 3.87 0.55 15.87
N LEU A 182 2.75 1.17 16.29
CA LEU A 182 2.20 2.39 15.67
C LEU A 182 1.96 3.49 16.71
N PRO A 183 2.99 3.89 17.49
CA PRO A 183 2.81 4.82 18.61
C PRO A 183 2.34 6.22 18.19
N HIS A 184 2.52 6.57 16.92
CA HIS A 184 2.12 7.86 16.33
C HIS A 184 0.79 7.80 15.58
N LEU A 185 0.07 6.67 15.62
CA LEU A 185 -1.21 6.54 14.94
C LEU A 185 -2.23 7.48 15.59
N GLU A 186 -2.82 8.34 14.77
CA GLU A 186 -3.83 9.33 15.13
C GLU A 186 -5.21 8.85 14.64
N GLU A 187 -5.27 8.24 13.45
CA GLU A 187 -6.50 7.77 12.82
C GLU A 187 -6.36 6.33 12.32
N LEU A 188 -7.33 5.49 12.69
CA LEU A 188 -7.51 4.14 12.15
C LEU A 188 -8.85 4.08 11.41
N HIS A 189 -8.77 3.80 10.11
CA HIS A 189 -9.90 3.36 9.30
C HIS A 189 -9.68 1.90 8.95
N PHE A 190 -10.55 1.04 9.45
CA PHE A 190 -10.49 -0.39 9.24
C PHE A 190 -11.85 -0.87 8.73
N ILE A 191 -11.82 -1.70 7.70
CA ILE A 191 -13.01 -2.36 7.15
C ILE A 191 -12.68 -3.85 7.03
N TYR A 192 -13.53 -4.69 7.58
CA TYR A 192 -13.51 -6.13 7.38
C TYR A 192 -14.82 -6.54 6.71
N ASP A 193 -14.68 -7.05 5.48
CA ASP A 193 -15.78 -7.34 4.56
C ASP A 193 -16.05 -8.85 4.53
N GLU A 194 -17.13 -9.26 5.19
CA GLU A 194 -17.63 -10.64 5.24
C GLU A 194 -18.74 -10.84 4.21
N ASN A 195 -18.37 -11.34 3.03
CA ASN A 195 -19.32 -11.69 1.98
C ASN A 195 -20.26 -12.82 2.41
N PHE A 196 -21.56 -12.66 2.15
CA PHE A 196 -22.57 -13.71 2.32
C PHE A 196 -22.34 -14.82 1.29
N CYS A 197 -21.52 -15.82 1.63
CA CYS A 197 -21.48 -17.06 0.88
C CYS A 197 -22.36 -18.08 1.62
N PRO A 198 -23.47 -18.56 1.03
CA PRO A 198 -24.39 -19.48 1.70
C PRO A 198 -23.74 -20.83 2.11
N GLU A 199 -22.56 -21.13 1.57
CA GLU A 199 -21.76 -22.30 1.91
C GLU A 199 -20.79 -22.08 3.09
N ASN A 200 -20.57 -20.83 3.52
CA ASN A 200 -19.67 -20.51 4.62
C ASN A 200 -20.46 -20.30 5.91
N GLU A 201 -20.11 -21.05 6.96
CA GLU A 201 -20.52 -20.69 8.31
C GLU A 201 -19.96 -19.31 8.65
N HIS A 202 -20.83 -18.40 9.10
CA HIS A 202 -20.43 -17.06 9.53
C HIS A 202 -19.29 -17.15 10.54
N LEU A 203 -18.19 -16.46 10.23
CA LEU A 203 -16.96 -16.57 10.99
C LEU A 203 -17.07 -15.85 12.34
N TYR A 204 -17.91 -14.81 12.43
CA TYR A 204 -18.11 -14.04 13.64
C TYR A 204 -19.45 -14.33 14.33
N SER A 205 -19.38 -14.93 15.53
CA SER A 205 -20.55 -15.31 16.34
C SER A 205 -21.20 -14.17 17.12
N GLY A 206 -20.83 -12.91 16.87
CA GLY A 206 -21.49 -11.75 17.49
C GLY A 206 -21.22 -11.57 18.99
N ARG A 207 -20.13 -12.15 19.53
CA ARG A 207 -19.76 -11.94 20.94
C ARG A 207 -19.34 -10.48 21.16
N LEU A 208 -20.20 -9.73 21.86
CA LEU A 208 -20.00 -8.44 22.56
C LEU A 208 -18.87 -7.57 22.00
N ASN A 209 -19.25 -6.43 21.38
CA ASN A 209 -18.38 -5.38 20.82
C ASN A 209 -16.99 -5.31 21.49
N PRO A 210 -15.95 -5.92 20.90
CA PRO A 210 -14.64 -5.98 21.53
C PRO A 210 -13.94 -4.60 21.53
N PHE A 211 -14.41 -3.65 20.73
CA PHE A 211 -13.84 -2.31 20.55
C PHE A 211 -14.42 -1.28 21.54
N SER A 212 -14.68 -1.71 22.78
CA SER A 212 -15.25 -0.85 23.83
C SER A 212 -14.30 -0.60 25.01
N SER A 213 -13.04 -1.05 24.94
CA SER A 213 -12.04 -0.77 25.99
C SER A 213 -11.77 0.75 26.06
N PRO A 214 -11.27 1.27 27.21
CA PRO A 214 -10.91 2.69 27.34
C PRO A 214 -9.97 3.17 26.24
N PHE A 215 -9.07 2.31 25.74
CA PHE A 215 -8.18 2.62 24.63
C PHE A 215 -8.94 3.13 23.38
N TRP A 216 -10.03 2.45 23.00
CA TRP A 216 -10.83 2.82 21.82
C TRP A 216 -11.63 4.10 22.06
N ILE A 217 -12.22 4.22 23.25
CA ILE A 217 -13.04 5.37 23.67
C ILE A 217 -12.20 6.64 23.72
N ASP A 218 -11.02 6.60 24.36
CA ASP A 218 -10.12 7.75 24.52
C ASP A 218 -9.62 8.26 23.17
N ARG A 219 -9.40 7.35 22.22
CA ARG A 219 -9.02 7.68 20.83
C ARG A 219 -10.18 8.12 19.96
N ARG A 220 -11.43 8.02 20.45
CA ARG A 220 -12.66 8.32 19.70
C ARG A 220 -12.75 7.52 18.40
N TRP A 221 -12.37 6.25 18.47
CA TRP A 221 -12.53 5.32 17.36
C TRP A 221 -13.72 4.42 17.64
N PHE A 222 -14.66 4.37 16.69
CA PHE A 222 -15.94 3.72 16.87
C PHE A 222 -16.02 2.50 15.99
N PHE A 223 -16.53 1.42 16.58
CA PHE A 223 -16.86 0.21 15.86
C PHE A 223 -18.32 0.24 15.41
N GLU A 224 -18.52 -0.05 14.14
CA GLU A 224 -19.80 -0.06 13.47
C GLU A 224 -19.95 -1.35 12.68
N VAL A 225 -21.21 -1.77 12.48
CA VAL A 225 -21.54 -2.91 11.64
C VAL A 225 -22.54 -2.43 10.61
N GLU A 226 -22.15 -2.51 9.34
CA GLU A 226 -23.02 -2.23 8.20
C GLU A 226 -23.40 -3.58 7.57
N ILE A 227 -24.70 -3.80 7.38
CA ILE A 227 -25.22 -5.04 6.79
C ILE A 227 -25.97 -4.64 5.52
N ASP A 228 -25.58 -5.22 4.39
CA ASP A 228 -26.30 -5.10 3.13
C ASP A 228 -26.76 -6.48 2.62
N SER A 229 -27.22 -6.55 1.36
CA SER A 229 -27.73 -7.80 0.79
C SER A 229 -26.63 -8.81 0.42
N GLU A 230 -25.37 -8.38 0.32
CA GLU A 230 -24.26 -9.14 -0.23
C GLU A 230 -23.10 -9.32 0.76
N SER A 231 -22.94 -8.44 1.74
CA SER A 231 -21.95 -8.60 2.81
C SER A 231 -22.31 -7.97 4.17
N ILE A 232 -21.54 -8.35 5.18
CA ILE A 232 -21.46 -7.70 6.49
C ILE A 232 -20.11 -7.01 6.57
N ASN A 233 -20.13 -5.69 6.75
CA ASN A 233 -18.94 -4.88 6.93
C ASN A 233 -18.78 -4.50 8.41
N TYR A 234 -17.66 -4.91 8.99
CA TYR A 234 -17.26 -4.50 10.33
C TYR A 234 -16.25 -3.36 10.19
N ILE A 235 -16.60 -2.19 10.72
CA ILE A 235 -15.89 -0.95 10.42
C ILE A 235 -15.38 -0.34 11.72
N VAL A 236 -14.12 0.11 11.73
CA VAL A 236 -13.61 1.04 12.74
C VAL A 236 -13.24 2.35 12.06
N ARG A 237 -13.72 3.47 12.59
CA ARG A 237 -13.39 4.81 12.08
C ARG A 237 -13.33 5.87 13.18
N PRO A 238 -12.54 6.94 13.02
CA PRO A 238 -12.58 8.09 13.92
C PRO A 238 -13.90 8.86 13.81
N TYR A 239 -14.28 9.54 14.89
CA TYR A 239 -15.43 10.47 14.97
C TYR A 239 -15.05 11.91 14.62
#